data_AF-A0A5N6KJR4-F1
#
_entry.id   AF-A0A5N6KJR4-F1
#
_cell.length_a   1.000
_cell.length_b   1.000
_cell.length_c   1.000
_cell.angle_alpha   90.00
_cell.angle_beta   90.00
_cell.angle_gamma   90.00
#
_symmetry.space_group_name_H-M   'P 1'
#
loop_
_entity.id
_entity.type
_entity.pdbx_description
1 polymer ?
#
loop_
_entity_poly.entity_id
_entity_poly.type
_entity_poly.pdbx_seq_one_letter_code
_entity_poly.pdbx_strand_id
1 'polypeptide(L)'
;MHLLPSNRTGENPLWNSSEPYYDDTFTTWDLFRCTFSLLHILQPVAYEEYIRSLIDIFRFEGYMPDARSSNFNGATQGGSNSDNVLADAYVKGVRGAVNWTAGYQAMVKDAEVVPVNNNDPRDNSSSTKEGRGALPDWLQYGYITPKYGRSVSRAVEYSFNDFSLYQVATGLGKQDDATKYLKRSQNWINHWNPSATSLGFNGFLVPRSTAGFIKQDPLSCGGCYWKDAYYEALPWEYSFNMHHDMDTLVALSGGPSTFVSRLNTMFKPGINTSGRSSGFNNTIFNPGNEPSFTTPYLYNYVGRQDLSVRQSRNIAKSYYSATPGGIPGNSDAGAMESWLIWNMLGLYPMVAQTTFMIGSPWFANTTISLGGGKTLAMTTINGSESSFYVQSLKVNGKPWNQAWLTWNDIFENGGTMDFVLGSKPANWATGPAPSSPASTVSKTADPNSILTPVPTAPSPKSPHSIAVRKREILREVAFVIMAVFIVAASCAATWFWRKRNSTVNTDTKDQEKGAKSADINTREGRPDRTDHKRSLGGCIK
;
A
#
# COMPACT_ATOMS: atom_id res chain seq x y z
N MET A 1 6.73 -1.93 22.60
CA MET A 1 6.84 -1.15 21.36
C MET A 1 8.28 -0.86 20.88
N HIS A 2 9.34 -1.14 21.65
CA HIS A 2 10.74 -1.00 21.19
C HIS A 2 11.47 -2.34 21.04
N LEU A 3 10.73 -3.44 20.96
CA LEU A 3 11.31 -4.77 20.77
C LEU A 3 11.30 -5.18 19.29
N LEU A 4 10.40 -4.61 18.48
CA LEU A 4 10.14 -5.00 17.10
C LEU A 4 9.86 -3.76 16.24
N PRO A 5 10.30 -3.73 14.97
CA PRO A 5 11.24 -4.69 14.36
C PRO A 5 12.65 -4.58 14.96
N SER A 6 13.43 -5.65 14.89
CA SER A 6 14.79 -5.72 15.43
C SER A 6 15.83 -5.32 14.37
N ASN A 7 16.80 -4.48 14.74
CA ASN A 7 17.93 -4.16 13.86
C ASN A 7 18.94 -5.33 13.90
N ARG A 8 19.09 -6.00 12.76
CA ARG A 8 19.98 -7.16 12.52
C ARG A 8 21.03 -6.84 11.45
N THR A 9 21.44 -5.58 11.35
CA THR A 9 22.43 -5.13 10.36
C THR A 9 23.72 -5.93 10.50
N GLY A 10 24.20 -6.52 9.40
CA GLY A 10 25.38 -7.38 9.38
C GLY A 10 25.14 -8.83 9.80
N GLU A 11 23.90 -9.21 10.15
CA GLU A 11 23.55 -10.57 10.61
C GLU A 11 22.72 -11.37 9.60
N ASN A 12 22.45 -10.84 8.40
CA ASN A 12 21.70 -11.55 7.36
C ASN A 12 22.60 -12.61 6.67
N PRO A 13 22.28 -13.92 6.76
CA PRO A 13 23.08 -14.97 6.16
C PRO A 13 22.79 -15.21 4.67
N LEU A 14 21.71 -14.63 4.13
CA LEU A 14 21.23 -14.90 2.77
C LEU A 14 21.87 -14.00 1.72
N TRP A 15 22.23 -12.77 2.09
CA TRP A 15 22.94 -11.82 1.22
C TRP A 15 23.78 -10.84 2.03
N ASN A 16 24.77 -10.23 1.36
CA ASN A 16 25.58 -9.16 1.94
C ASN A 16 25.13 -7.79 1.39
N SER A 17 24.93 -6.82 2.27
CA SER A 17 24.49 -5.46 1.93
C SER A 17 25.09 -4.45 2.92
N SER A 18 25.36 -3.24 2.43
CA SER A 18 25.73 -2.11 3.28
C SER A 18 24.51 -1.34 3.82
N GLU A 19 23.30 -1.71 3.39
CA GLU A 19 22.06 -1.14 3.93
C GLU A 19 21.76 -1.71 5.33
N PRO A 20 21.05 -0.96 6.19
CA PRO A 20 20.49 -1.49 7.41
C PRO A 20 19.58 -2.69 7.12
N TYR A 21 19.56 -3.66 8.02
CA TYR A 21 18.68 -4.81 7.93
C TYR A 21 17.82 -4.93 9.19
N TYR A 22 16.51 -4.88 9.01
CA TYR A 22 15.50 -5.03 10.04
C TYR A 22 14.68 -6.29 9.79
N ASP A 23 14.45 -7.04 10.85
CA ASP A 23 13.67 -8.29 10.85
C ASP A 23 12.63 -8.28 11.98
N ASP A 24 11.87 -9.37 12.11
CA ASP A 24 10.80 -9.54 13.11
C ASP A 24 9.66 -8.52 13.00
N THR A 25 9.38 -8.03 11.79
CA THR A 25 8.11 -7.40 11.45
C THR A 25 7.04 -8.49 11.32
N PHE A 26 6.41 -8.93 12.40
CA PHE A 26 5.47 -10.04 12.33
C PHE A 26 4.18 -9.74 11.53
N THR A 27 3.80 -8.48 11.42
CA THR A 27 2.56 -8.06 10.78
C THR A 27 2.58 -6.59 10.40
N THR A 28 2.87 -6.28 9.14
CA THR A 28 2.75 -4.89 8.66
C THR A 28 1.29 -4.48 8.56
N TRP A 29 0.35 -5.41 8.31
CA TRP A 29 -1.10 -5.16 8.23
C TRP A 29 -1.66 -4.53 9.51
N ASP A 30 -1.10 -4.87 10.67
CA ASP A 30 -1.48 -4.25 11.94
C ASP A 30 -0.71 -2.95 12.18
N LEU A 31 0.61 -3.01 12.03
CA LEU A 31 1.53 -1.95 12.42
C LEU A 31 1.43 -0.70 11.53
N PHE A 32 1.04 -0.81 10.25
CA PHE A 32 0.93 0.35 9.36
C PHE A 32 -0.09 1.36 9.86
N ARG A 33 -1.13 0.91 10.57
CA ARG A 33 -2.31 1.72 10.89
C ARG A 33 -2.01 2.88 11.82
N CYS A 34 -1.08 2.70 12.74
CA CYS A 34 -0.66 3.78 13.64
C CYS A 34 0.73 3.60 14.27
N THR A 35 1.26 2.37 14.33
CA THR A 35 2.53 2.07 14.99
C THR A 35 3.72 2.64 14.23
N PHE A 36 3.80 2.43 12.91
CA PHE A 36 4.91 2.97 12.13
C PHE A 36 4.90 4.50 12.06
N SER A 37 3.72 5.13 12.02
CA SER A 37 3.63 6.60 12.17
C SER A 37 4.12 7.08 13.54
N LEU A 38 3.89 6.31 14.61
CA LEU A 38 4.43 6.64 15.93
C LEU A 38 5.95 6.43 15.99
N LEU A 39 6.46 5.36 15.37
CA LEU A 39 7.88 5.08 15.26
C LEU A 39 8.63 6.20 14.54
N HIS A 40 8.04 6.77 13.47
CA HIS A 40 8.59 7.92 12.77
C HIS A 40 8.83 9.11 13.72
N ILE A 41 7.90 9.38 14.63
CA ILE A 41 7.99 10.49 15.57
C ILE A 41 9.00 10.21 16.68
N LEU A 42 8.96 9.01 17.25
CA LEU A 42 9.72 8.68 18.45
C LEU A 42 11.16 8.25 18.15
N GLN A 43 11.41 7.65 16.98
CA GLN A 43 12.69 7.07 16.57
C GLN A 43 12.96 7.33 15.08
N PRO A 44 13.09 8.59 14.65
CA PRO A 44 13.18 8.95 13.22
C PRO A 44 14.36 8.29 12.50
N VAL A 45 15.50 8.09 13.18
CA VAL A 45 16.67 7.40 12.61
C VAL A 45 16.37 5.94 12.31
N ALA A 46 15.90 5.18 13.32
CA ALA A 46 15.54 3.78 13.14
C ALA A 46 14.39 3.60 12.13
N TYR A 47 13.46 4.57 12.06
CA TYR A 47 12.39 4.56 11.07
C TYR A 47 12.95 4.72 9.65
N GLU A 48 13.87 5.66 9.40
CA GLU A 48 14.52 5.79 8.10
C GLU A 48 15.29 4.52 7.71
N GLU A 49 16.05 3.96 8.65
CA GLU A 49 16.77 2.69 8.43
C GLU A 49 15.82 1.54 8.12
N TYR A 50 14.66 1.48 8.77
CA TYR A 50 13.62 0.50 8.48
C TYR A 50 13.07 0.63 7.06
N ILE A 51 12.79 1.86 6.57
CA ILE A 51 12.38 2.10 5.18
C ILE A 51 13.45 1.59 4.21
N ARG A 52 14.73 1.89 4.49
CA ARG A 52 15.85 1.42 3.66
C ARG A 52 15.95 -0.10 3.66
N SER A 53 15.75 -0.75 4.80
CA SER A 53 15.71 -2.21 4.92
C SER A 53 14.60 -2.83 4.08
N LEU A 54 13.39 -2.28 4.08
CA LEU A 54 12.28 -2.79 3.24
C LEU A 54 12.65 -2.75 1.75
N ILE A 55 13.25 -1.63 1.31
CA ILE A 55 13.70 -1.45 -0.07
C ILE A 55 14.85 -2.40 -0.40
N ASP A 56 15.78 -2.64 0.53
CA ASP A 56 16.87 -3.58 0.29
C ASP A 56 16.39 -5.03 0.23
N ILE A 57 15.47 -5.43 1.09
CA ILE A 57 14.81 -6.75 1.01
C ILE A 57 14.16 -6.93 -0.36
N PHE A 58 13.45 -5.93 -0.88
CA PHE A 58 12.90 -5.97 -2.24
C PHE A 58 13.97 -6.21 -3.32
N ARG A 59 15.16 -5.61 -3.21
CA ARG A 59 16.23 -5.79 -4.20
C ARG A 59 16.73 -7.23 -4.29
N PHE A 60 16.69 -7.98 -3.18
CA PHE A 60 17.18 -9.36 -3.11
C PHE A 60 16.06 -10.40 -3.24
N GLU A 61 14.90 -10.17 -2.63
CA GLU A 61 13.76 -11.10 -2.61
C GLU A 61 12.74 -10.82 -3.73
N GLY A 62 12.83 -9.66 -4.39
CA GLY A 62 11.95 -9.26 -5.49
C GLY A 62 10.59 -8.67 -5.07
N TYR A 63 10.26 -8.70 -3.78
CA TYR A 63 9.06 -8.11 -3.17
C TYR A 63 9.39 -7.53 -1.79
N MET A 64 8.68 -6.46 -1.39
CA MET A 64 8.73 -6.02 0.01
C MET A 64 7.92 -7.00 0.89
N PRO A 65 8.38 -7.31 2.11
CA PRO A 65 7.63 -8.18 3.00
C PRO A 65 6.40 -7.44 3.57
N ASP A 66 5.28 -8.12 3.70
CA ASP A 66 4.15 -7.68 4.54
C ASP A 66 4.25 -8.26 5.97
N ALA A 67 5.08 -9.28 6.14
CA ALA A 67 5.55 -9.80 7.41
C ALA A 67 6.91 -10.44 7.16
N ARG A 68 7.80 -10.42 8.15
CA ARG A 68 9.13 -11.03 8.09
C ARG A 68 9.62 -11.42 9.48
N SER A 69 10.15 -12.63 9.60
CA SER A 69 10.93 -13.05 10.77
C SER A 69 11.90 -14.16 10.38
N SER A 70 13.05 -14.19 11.07
CA SER A 70 14.08 -15.21 10.86
C SER A 70 14.55 -15.28 9.40
N ASN A 71 14.61 -14.13 8.73
CA ASN A 71 14.92 -13.97 7.31
C ASN A 71 13.91 -14.57 6.31
N PHE A 72 12.69 -14.90 6.77
CA PHE A 72 11.61 -15.41 5.91
C PHE A 72 10.41 -14.50 5.93
N ASN A 73 9.76 -14.35 4.77
CA ASN A 73 8.49 -13.63 4.69
C ASN A 73 7.39 -14.42 5.39
N GLY A 74 6.67 -13.74 6.27
CA GLY A 74 5.40 -14.21 6.83
C GLY A 74 4.28 -14.09 5.79
N ALA A 75 3.03 -14.21 6.27
CA ALA A 75 1.89 -14.26 5.37
C ALA A 75 1.29 -12.87 5.12
N THR A 76 0.99 -12.55 3.86
CA THR A 76 0.21 -11.37 3.47
C THR A 76 -1.25 -11.55 3.87
N GLN A 77 -1.72 -10.76 4.84
CA GLN A 77 -3.08 -10.91 5.40
C GLN A 77 -4.14 -10.29 4.49
N GLY A 78 -3.86 -9.14 3.88
CA GLY A 78 -4.80 -8.42 3.01
C GLY A 78 -4.11 -7.77 1.82
N GLY A 79 -3.43 -6.65 2.08
CA GLY A 79 -2.73 -5.82 1.11
C GLY A 79 -1.20 -6.03 1.05
N SER A 80 -0.53 -5.20 0.26
CA SER A 80 0.92 -4.98 0.31
C SER A 80 1.19 -3.76 1.21
N ASN A 81 1.13 -3.93 2.53
CA ASN A 81 1.05 -2.79 3.47
C ASN A 81 2.38 -2.07 3.68
N SER A 82 3.50 -2.65 3.23
CA SER A 82 4.77 -1.93 3.12
C SER A 82 4.66 -0.73 2.16
N ASP A 83 3.77 -0.77 1.17
CA ASP A 83 3.42 0.40 0.34
C ASP A 83 2.92 1.56 1.20
N ASN A 84 2.07 1.27 2.19
CA ASN A 84 1.48 2.26 3.07
C ASN A 84 2.54 2.89 3.97
N VAL A 85 3.49 2.07 4.47
CA VAL A 85 4.60 2.55 5.29
C VAL A 85 5.53 3.47 4.49
N LEU A 86 5.90 3.08 3.26
CA LEU A 86 6.70 3.91 2.36
C LEU A 86 6.00 5.22 2.02
N ALA A 87 4.70 5.17 1.68
CA ALA A 87 3.94 6.37 1.39
C ALA A 87 3.83 7.31 2.60
N ASP A 88 3.58 6.77 3.80
CA ASP A 88 3.54 7.56 5.04
C ASP A 88 4.87 8.27 5.32
N ALA A 89 5.98 7.53 5.18
CA ALA A 89 7.32 8.11 5.28
C ALA A 89 7.55 9.20 4.23
N TYR A 90 7.14 8.95 2.98
CA TYR A 90 7.36 9.88 1.88
C TYR A 90 6.61 11.21 2.09
N VAL A 91 5.31 11.16 2.39
CA VAL A 91 4.50 12.39 2.54
C VAL A 91 4.86 13.18 3.79
N LYS A 92 5.41 12.52 4.81
CA LYS A 92 5.90 13.15 6.05
C LYS A 92 7.39 13.52 6.00
N GLY A 93 7.99 13.55 4.80
CA GLY A 93 9.30 14.17 4.60
C GLY A 93 10.52 13.30 4.92
N VAL A 94 10.37 11.98 5.06
CA VAL A 94 11.55 11.09 5.15
C VAL A 94 12.29 11.13 3.82
N ARG A 95 13.52 11.64 3.81
CA ARG A 95 14.34 11.76 2.60
C ARG A 95 15.66 11.01 2.79
N GLY A 96 16.50 11.48 3.72
CA GLY A 96 17.68 10.77 4.21
C GLY A 96 18.50 10.08 3.11
N ALA A 97 18.96 8.86 3.39
CA ALA A 97 19.64 7.98 2.44
C ALA A 97 18.66 7.06 1.66
N VAL A 98 17.36 7.33 1.71
CA VAL A 98 16.34 6.46 1.10
C VAL A 98 16.40 6.56 -0.42
N ASN A 99 16.59 5.41 -1.09
CA ASN A 99 16.46 5.33 -2.54
C ASN A 99 14.98 5.25 -2.95
N TRP A 100 14.32 6.41 -3.04
CA TRP A 100 12.91 6.50 -3.41
C TRP A 100 12.58 6.00 -4.81
N THR A 101 13.55 5.98 -5.73
CA THR A 101 13.34 5.37 -7.05
C THR A 101 13.16 3.86 -6.93
N ALA A 102 14.04 3.19 -6.16
CA ALA A 102 13.94 1.76 -5.90
C ALA A 102 12.70 1.42 -5.04
N GLY A 103 12.41 2.24 -4.01
CA GLY A 103 11.21 2.05 -3.20
C GLY A 103 9.92 2.17 -4.01
N TYR A 104 9.83 3.16 -4.90
CA TYR A 104 8.68 3.26 -5.80
C TYR A 104 8.60 2.10 -6.80
N GLN A 105 9.73 1.60 -7.32
CA GLN A 105 9.75 0.40 -8.14
C GLN A 105 9.21 -0.83 -7.39
N ALA A 106 9.50 -0.95 -6.10
CA ALA A 106 8.97 -2.01 -5.25
C ALA A 106 7.44 -1.92 -5.12
N MET A 107 6.91 -0.73 -4.85
CA MET A 107 5.46 -0.52 -4.78
C MET A 107 4.77 -0.83 -6.12
N VAL A 108 5.37 -0.40 -7.24
CA VAL A 108 4.86 -0.72 -8.59
C VAL A 108 4.88 -2.23 -8.85
N LYS A 109 5.89 -2.96 -8.37
CA LYS A 109 5.96 -4.41 -8.48
C LYS A 109 4.75 -5.07 -7.81
N ASP A 110 4.41 -4.66 -6.59
CA ASP A 110 3.24 -5.15 -5.85
C ASP A 110 1.92 -4.83 -6.58
N ALA A 111 1.85 -3.64 -7.17
CA ALA A 111 0.68 -3.09 -7.82
C ALA A 111 0.41 -3.62 -9.23
N GLU A 112 1.40 -4.23 -9.90
CA GLU A 112 1.31 -4.57 -11.33
C GLU A 112 1.76 -6.01 -11.66
N VAL A 113 2.47 -6.71 -10.76
CA VAL A 113 2.97 -8.07 -11.02
C VAL A 113 2.39 -9.09 -10.06
N VAL A 114 1.62 -10.02 -10.61
CA VAL A 114 0.99 -11.12 -9.87
C VAL A 114 2.08 -12.01 -9.24
N PRO A 115 2.11 -12.17 -7.91
CA PRO A 115 3.07 -13.03 -7.23
C PRO A 115 2.76 -14.51 -7.51
N VAL A 116 3.80 -15.35 -7.49
CA VAL A 116 3.65 -16.80 -7.70
C VAL A 116 2.88 -17.40 -6.53
N ASN A 117 1.86 -18.21 -6.83
CA ASN A 117 1.09 -18.90 -5.81
C ASN A 117 1.96 -19.94 -5.07
N ASN A 118 2.12 -19.75 -3.77
CA ASN A 118 2.86 -20.66 -2.87
C ASN A 118 2.04 -21.86 -2.39
N ASN A 119 0.79 -22.02 -2.85
CA ASN A 119 -0.14 -23.11 -2.50
C ASN A 119 -0.34 -23.27 -1.00
N ASP A 120 -0.46 -22.15 -0.28
CA ASP A 120 -0.71 -22.15 1.16
C ASP A 120 -2.05 -22.84 1.50
N PRO A 121 -2.08 -23.82 2.41
CA PRO A 121 -3.32 -24.51 2.78
C PRO A 121 -4.37 -23.59 3.44
N ARG A 122 -3.94 -22.44 4.00
CA ARG A 122 -4.85 -21.42 4.55
C ARG A 122 -5.68 -20.75 3.45
N ASP A 123 -5.06 -20.45 2.32
CA ASP A 123 -5.68 -19.85 1.14
C ASP A 123 -4.93 -20.30 -0.12
N ASN A 124 -5.50 -21.26 -0.84
CA ASN A 124 -4.92 -21.80 -2.05
C ASN A 124 -5.25 -20.98 -3.32
N SER A 125 -6.04 -19.90 -3.18
CA SER A 125 -6.52 -19.12 -4.33
C SER A 125 -5.44 -18.24 -4.96
N SER A 126 -4.38 -17.91 -4.21
CA SER A 126 -3.33 -16.97 -4.62
C SER A 126 -2.12 -17.04 -3.69
N SER A 127 -1.05 -16.30 -4.00
CA SER A 127 0.07 -16.14 -3.07
C SER A 127 -0.39 -15.55 -1.74
N THR A 128 0.09 -16.14 -0.65
CA THR A 128 0.05 -15.58 0.70
C THR A 128 1.45 -15.15 1.16
N LYS A 129 2.49 -15.29 0.34
CA LYS A 129 3.88 -15.01 0.75
C LYS A 129 4.24 -13.53 0.61
N GLU A 130 3.79 -12.90 -0.46
CA GLU A 130 4.23 -11.57 -0.89
C GLU A 130 3.29 -10.99 -1.94
N GLY A 131 3.33 -9.66 -2.09
CA GLY A 131 2.57 -8.92 -3.07
C GLY A 131 1.06 -9.14 -3.05
N ARG A 132 0.41 -8.72 -4.15
CA ARG A 132 -1.06 -8.72 -4.28
C ARG A 132 -1.54 -9.98 -4.98
N GLY A 133 -1.87 -11.02 -4.21
CA GLY A 133 -2.31 -12.31 -4.75
C GLY A 133 -3.57 -12.26 -5.63
N ALA A 134 -4.54 -11.40 -5.31
CA ALA A 134 -5.80 -11.27 -6.05
C ALA A 134 -5.74 -10.25 -7.22
N LEU A 135 -4.53 -9.83 -7.60
CA LEU A 135 -4.30 -8.81 -8.62
C LEU A 135 -4.94 -9.11 -9.99
N PRO A 136 -5.10 -10.37 -10.46
CA PRO A 136 -5.78 -10.61 -11.74
C PRO A 136 -7.22 -10.05 -11.80
N ASP A 137 -8.02 -10.25 -10.74
CA ASP A 137 -9.38 -9.68 -10.69
C ASP A 137 -9.32 -8.16 -10.51
N TRP A 138 -8.40 -7.67 -9.67
CA TRP A 138 -8.21 -6.23 -9.43
C TRP A 138 -7.94 -5.45 -10.73
N LEU A 139 -7.01 -5.94 -11.56
CA LEU A 139 -6.66 -5.31 -12.83
C LEU A 139 -7.73 -5.51 -13.90
N GLN A 140 -8.38 -6.68 -13.93
CA GLN A 140 -9.38 -6.99 -14.96
C GLN A 140 -10.72 -6.31 -14.72
N TYR A 141 -11.16 -6.26 -13.46
CA TYR A 141 -12.53 -5.86 -13.11
C TYR A 141 -12.61 -4.59 -12.26
N GLY A 142 -11.50 -4.18 -11.60
CA GLY A 142 -11.52 -3.14 -10.58
C GLY A 142 -12.19 -3.58 -9.28
N TYR A 143 -12.46 -4.87 -9.09
CA TYR A 143 -12.99 -5.47 -7.87
C TYR A 143 -12.54 -6.92 -7.79
N ILE A 144 -12.67 -7.56 -6.63
CA ILE A 144 -12.19 -8.92 -6.41
C ILE A 144 -13.38 -9.86 -6.24
N THR A 145 -13.43 -10.93 -7.02
CA THR A 145 -14.51 -11.93 -6.88
C THR A 145 -14.17 -12.96 -5.80
N PRO A 146 -15.16 -13.72 -5.29
CA PRO A 146 -14.93 -14.85 -4.38
C PRO A 146 -14.08 -16.00 -4.93
N LYS A 147 -13.59 -15.88 -6.18
CA LYS A 147 -12.49 -16.73 -6.68
C LYS A 147 -11.28 -16.64 -5.75
N TYR A 148 -11.05 -15.46 -5.16
CA TYR A 148 -9.99 -15.22 -4.19
C TYR A 148 -10.55 -15.11 -2.78
N GLY A 149 -9.83 -15.68 -1.81
CA GLY A 149 -10.06 -15.43 -0.40
C GLY A 149 -9.92 -13.95 -0.08
N ARG A 150 -10.66 -13.50 0.94
CA ARG A 150 -10.68 -12.12 1.47
C ARG A 150 -11.03 -11.07 0.43
N SER A 151 -11.85 -11.43 -0.55
CA SER A 151 -12.19 -10.58 -1.70
C SER A 151 -12.59 -9.15 -1.32
N VAL A 152 -13.43 -8.95 -0.31
CA VAL A 152 -13.86 -7.60 0.12
C VAL A 152 -12.75 -6.89 0.88
N SER A 153 -12.12 -7.55 1.85
CA SER A 153 -11.02 -6.97 2.62
C SER A 153 -9.85 -6.57 1.72
N ARG A 154 -9.46 -7.42 0.78
CA ARG A 154 -8.41 -7.12 -0.19
C ARG A 154 -8.78 -5.97 -1.12
N ALA A 155 -10.06 -5.81 -1.48
CA ALA A 155 -10.48 -4.66 -2.29
C ALA A 155 -10.35 -3.34 -1.50
N VAL A 156 -10.59 -3.37 -0.19
CA VAL A 156 -10.32 -2.25 0.72
C VAL A 156 -8.82 -1.96 0.79
N GLU A 157 -8.02 -2.96 1.11
CA GLU A 157 -6.59 -2.79 1.32
C GLU A 157 -5.87 -2.40 0.01
N TYR A 158 -6.20 -3.01 -1.13
CA TYR A 158 -5.60 -2.67 -2.43
C TYR A 158 -5.97 -1.25 -2.88
N SER A 159 -7.18 -0.78 -2.54
CA SER A 159 -7.57 0.61 -2.77
C SER A 159 -6.64 1.57 -2.01
N PHE A 160 -6.38 1.26 -0.74
CA PHE A 160 -5.48 2.08 0.07
C PHE A 160 -4.00 1.94 -0.37
N ASN A 161 -3.56 0.73 -0.75
CA ASN A 161 -2.22 0.55 -1.30
C ASN A 161 -2.04 1.32 -2.62
N ASP A 162 -3.06 1.40 -3.49
CA ASP A 162 -3.01 2.25 -4.68
C ASP A 162 -2.99 3.75 -4.34
N PHE A 163 -3.70 4.18 -3.30
CA PHE A 163 -3.56 5.55 -2.80
C PHE A 163 -2.13 5.83 -2.32
N SER A 164 -1.48 4.86 -1.67
CA SER A 164 -0.08 4.95 -1.27
C SER A 164 0.86 5.14 -2.48
N LEU A 165 0.65 4.40 -3.57
CA LEU A 165 1.39 4.63 -4.82
C LEU A 165 1.13 6.02 -5.40
N TYR A 166 -0.13 6.49 -5.39
CA TYR A 166 -0.46 7.84 -5.85
C TYR A 166 0.36 8.91 -5.12
N GLN A 167 0.49 8.80 -3.80
CA GLN A 167 1.23 9.76 -2.99
C GLN A 167 2.71 9.84 -3.38
N VAL A 168 3.37 8.68 -3.51
CA VAL A 168 4.79 8.62 -3.89
C VAL A 168 4.99 9.01 -5.36
N ALA A 169 4.12 8.55 -6.26
CA ALA A 169 4.17 8.90 -7.69
C ALA A 169 4.05 10.41 -7.90
N THR A 170 3.13 11.07 -7.19
CA THR A 170 2.93 12.51 -7.24
C THR A 170 4.19 13.26 -6.85
N GLY A 171 4.79 12.89 -5.71
CA GLY A 171 6.03 13.53 -5.26
C GLY A 171 7.24 13.29 -6.15
N LEU A 172 7.30 12.14 -6.83
CA LEU A 172 8.34 11.82 -7.81
C LEU A 172 8.06 12.39 -9.22
N GLY A 173 6.96 13.14 -9.41
CA GLY A 173 6.61 13.74 -10.69
C GLY A 173 6.11 12.74 -11.75
N LYS A 174 5.70 11.54 -11.36
CA LYS A 174 5.19 10.48 -12.25
C LYS A 174 3.69 10.63 -12.48
N GLN A 175 3.30 11.65 -13.25
CA GLN A 175 1.91 12.10 -13.38
C GLN A 175 0.94 11.04 -13.92
N ASP A 176 1.36 10.24 -14.89
CA ASP A 176 0.52 9.17 -15.45
C ASP A 176 0.20 8.09 -14.41
N ASP A 177 1.21 7.70 -13.64
CA ASP A 177 1.05 6.76 -12.55
C ASP A 177 0.20 7.35 -11.42
N ALA A 178 0.44 8.61 -11.03
CA ALA A 178 -0.36 9.29 -10.03
C ALA A 178 -1.85 9.29 -10.43
N THR A 179 -2.16 9.65 -11.69
CA THR A 179 -3.52 9.62 -12.22
C THR A 179 -4.12 8.22 -12.20
N LYS A 180 -3.36 7.22 -12.63
CA LYS A 180 -3.77 5.81 -12.66
C LYS A 180 -4.11 5.30 -11.25
N TYR A 181 -3.20 5.48 -10.30
CA TYR A 181 -3.34 4.93 -8.96
C TYR A 181 -4.34 5.72 -8.10
N LEU A 182 -4.50 7.02 -8.32
CA LEU A 182 -5.59 7.78 -7.68
C LEU A 182 -6.95 7.23 -8.10
N LYS A 183 -7.16 7.03 -9.41
CA LYS A 183 -8.39 6.42 -9.92
C LYS A 183 -8.59 5.00 -9.38
N ARG A 184 -7.54 4.18 -9.36
CA ARG A 184 -7.62 2.80 -8.86
C ARG A 184 -7.86 2.74 -7.36
N SER A 185 -7.44 3.75 -6.60
CA SER A 185 -7.72 3.85 -5.16
C SER A 185 -9.20 4.02 -4.80
N GLN A 186 -10.05 4.35 -5.78
CA GLN A 186 -11.51 4.47 -5.61
C GLN A 186 -12.26 3.16 -5.89
N ASN A 187 -11.55 2.11 -6.30
CA ASN A 187 -12.16 0.84 -6.69
C ASN A 187 -12.89 0.11 -5.56
N TRP A 188 -12.65 0.46 -4.28
CA TRP A 188 -13.41 -0.03 -3.15
C TRP A 188 -14.93 0.16 -3.34
N ILE A 189 -15.35 1.25 -4.03
CA ILE A 189 -16.75 1.58 -4.33
C ILE A 189 -17.40 0.45 -5.11
N ASN A 190 -16.64 -0.32 -5.88
CA ASN A 190 -17.17 -1.43 -6.65
C ASN A 190 -17.70 -2.56 -5.76
N HIS A 191 -17.32 -2.64 -4.48
CA HIS A 191 -17.92 -3.54 -3.50
C HIS A 191 -19.07 -2.92 -2.70
N TRP A 192 -19.35 -1.62 -2.85
CA TRP A 192 -20.45 -0.95 -2.16
C TRP A 192 -21.79 -1.29 -2.78
N ASN A 193 -22.58 -2.12 -2.10
CA ASN A 193 -23.94 -2.43 -2.51
C ASN A 193 -24.94 -1.50 -1.81
N PRO A 194 -25.56 -0.55 -2.52
CA PRO A 194 -26.52 0.39 -1.94
C PRO A 194 -27.78 -0.30 -1.38
N SER A 195 -28.11 -1.50 -1.86
CA SER A 195 -29.28 -2.26 -1.43
C SER A 195 -29.01 -3.21 -0.26
N ALA A 196 -27.76 -3.36 0.17
CA ALA A 196 -27.46 -4.09 1.40
C ALA A 196 -27.99 -3.28 2.59
N THR A 197 -28.77 -3.90 3.47
CA THR A 197 -29.39 -3.23 4.61
C THR A 197 -29.01 -3.88 5.92
N SER A 198 -28.83 -3.07 6.97
CA SER A 198 -28.59 -3.55 8.33
C SER A 198 -28.90 -2.44 9.34
N LEU A 199 -29.59 -2.78 10.42
CA LEU A 199 -29.90 -1.88 11.54
C LEU A 199 -30.51 -0.53 11.12
N GLY A 200 -31.34 -0.52 10.08
CA GLY A 200 -31.99 0.69 9.56
C GLY A 200 -31.15 1.54 8.60
N PHE A 201 -29.97 1.05 8.21
CA PHE A 201 -29.10 1.70 7.23
C PHE A 201 -29.01 0.91 5.93
N ASN A 202 -28.74 1.62 4.84
CA ASN A 202 -28.51 1.06 3.50
C ASN A 202 -27.06 1.31 3.08
N GLY A 203 -26.52 0.47 2.20
CA GLY A 203 -25.15 0.62 1.70
C GLY A 203 -24.11 -0.03 2.61
N PHE A 204 -23.49 -1.10 2.13
CA PHE A 204 -22.38 -1.80 2.78
C PHE A 204 -21.44 -2.39 1.73
N LEU A 205 -20.18 -2.60 2.11
CA LEU A 205 -19.27 -3.41 1.32
C LEU A 205 -19.68 -4.87 1.38
N VAL A 206 -19.97 -5.47 0.23
CA VAL A 206 -20.39 -6.87 0.09
C VAL A 206 -19.56 -7.61 -0.96
N PRO A 207 -19.42 -8.94 -0.86
CA PRO A 207 -18.83 -9.74 -1.93
C PRO A 207 -19.62 -9.58 -3.23
N ARG A 208 -18.94 -9.69 -4.37
CA ARG A 208 -19.57 -9.64 -5.70
C ARG A 208 -18.89 -10.57 -6.67
N SER A 209 -19.67 -11.17 -7.56
CA SER A 209 -19.18 -11.92 -8.70
C SER A 209 -19.27 -11.08 -9.98
N THR A 210 -18.87 -11.66 -11.12
CA THR A 210 -19.12 -11.08 -12.43
C THR A 210 -20.61 -10.93 -12.78
N ALA A 211 -21.49 -11.67 -12.08
CA ALA A 211 -22.94 -11.57 -12.21
C ALA A 211 -23.58 -10.46 -11.34
N GLY A 212 -22.84 -9.88 -10.39
CA GLY A 212 -23.33 -8.84 -9.49
C GLY A 212 -23.05 -9.13 -8.00
N PHE A 213 -23.64 -8.31 -7.14
CA PHE A 213 -23.49 -8.43 -5.68
C PHE A 213 -24.05 -9.76 -5.16
N ILE A 214 -23.34 -10.33 -4.19
CA ILE A 214 -23.75 -11.53 -3.47
C ILE A 214 -24.40 -11.08 -2.17
N LYS A 215 -25.55 -11.68 -1.84
CA LYS A 215 -26.27 -11.38 -0.59
C LYS A 215 -25.36 -11.66 0.60
N GLN A 216 -25.18 -10.65 1.44
CA GLN A 216 -24.35 -10.70 2.63
C GLN A 216 -25.08 -9.97 3.75
N ASP A 217 -25.17 -10.60 4.92
CA ASP A 217 -25.60 -9.92 6.14
C ASP A 217 -24.44 -9.05 6.65
N PRO A 218 -24.60 -7.72 6.77
CA PRO A 218 -23.53 -6.86 7.27
C PRO A 218 -23.05 -7.17 8.70
N LEU A 219 -23.85 -7.88 9.50
CA LEU A 219 -23.50 -8.32 10.87
C LEU A 219 -22.80 -9.70 10.91
N SER A 220 -22.53 -10.30 9.76
CA SER A 220 -21.80 -11.57 9.65
C SER A 220 -20.65 -11.46 8.66
N CYS A 221 -19.50 -12.04 9.00
CA CYS A 221 -18.37 -12.20 8.08
C CYS A 221 -18.17 -13.66 7.64
N GLY A 222 -19.15 -14.54 7.88
CA GLY A 222 -18.99 -15.98 7.65
C GLY A 222 -17.97 -16.57 8.62
N GLY A 223 -16.92 -17.20 8.10
CA GLY A 223 -15.78 -17.66 8.90
C GLY A 223 -14.80 -16.55 9.29
N CYS A 224 -14.88 -15.38 8.65
CA CYS A 224 -14.07 -14.19 8.95
C CYS A 224 -12.55 -14.43 8.87
N TYR A 225 -12.10 -15.34 8.01
CA TYR A 225 -10.69 -15.73 7.96
C TYR A 225 -10.20 -15.90 6.50
N TRP A 226 -9.08 -16.59 6.29
CA TRP A 226 -8.33 -16.61 5.03
C TRP A 226 -9.15 -16.91 3.76
N LYS A 227 -10.18 -17.76 3.86
CA LYS A 227 -11.01 -18.18 2.70
C LYS A 227 -12.29 -17.36 2.54
N ASP A 228 -12.69 -16.61 3.55
CA ASP A 228 -13.94 -15.86 3.57
C ASP A 228 -13.80 -14.54 2.80
N ALA A 229 -14.91 -13.89 2.46
CA ALA A 229 -14.86 -12.59 1.80
C ALA A 229 -14.23 -11.48 2.68
N TYR A 230 -14.27 -11.67 4.00
CA TYR A 230 -13.78 -10.72 5.00
C TYR A 230 -12.72 -11.37 5.87
N TYR A 231 -11.67 -10.62 6.17
CA TYR A 231 -10.61 -11.00 7.09
C TYR A 231 -10.80 -10.31 8.44
N GLU A 232 -11.07 -11.11 9.48
CA GLU A 232 -11.10 -10.76 10.91
C GLU A 232 -12.12 -9.73 11.39
N ALA A 233 -12.76 -8.97 10.49
CA ALA A 233 -13.73 -7.94 10.82
C ALA A 233 -15.04 -8.08 10.01
N LEU A 234 -16.10 -7.48 10.54
CA LEU A 234 -17.42 -7.49 9.93
C LEU A 234 -17.51 -6.59 8.69
N PRO A 235 -18.47 -6.85 7.78
CA PRO A 235 -18.79 -5.91 6.70
C PRO A 235 -19.06 -4.48 7.21
N TRP A 236 -19.70 -4.35 8.38
CA TRP A 236 -19.86 -3.08 9.06
C TRP A 236 -18.54 -2.35 9.32
N GLU A 237 -17.54 -3.04 9.88
CA GLU A 237 -16.22 -2.47 10.19
C GLU A 237 -15.47 -2.09 8.90
N TYR A 238 -15.42 -2.99 7.91
CA TYR A 238 -14.76 -2.71 6.63
C TYR A 238 -15.40 -1.56 5.87
N SER A 239 -16.71 -1.34 6.02
CA SER A 239 -17.42 -0.22 5.38
C SER A 239 -16.98 1.16 5.90
N PHE A 240 -16.14 1.23 6.94
CA PHE A 240 -15.55 2.48 7.45
C PHE A 240 -14.08 2.68 7.09
N ASN A 241 -13.45 1.74 6.36
CA ASN A 241 -11.99 1.70 6.16
C ASN A 241 -11.48 2.46 4.91
N MET A 242 -12.20 3.48 4.43
CA MET A 242 -11.83 4.29 3.24
C MET A 242 -11.26 5.64 3.61
N HIS A 243 -10.22 5.60 4.43
CA HIS A 243 -9.66 6.78 5.09
C HIS A 243 -9.07 7.83 4.13
N HIS A 244 -8.67 7.43 2.93
CA HIS A 244 -8.22 8.33 1.86
C HIS A 244 -9.37 8.96 1.06
N ASP A 245 -10.58 8.42 1.16
CA ASP A 245 -11.76 8.76 0.34
C ASP A 245 -13.03 9.01 1.20
N MET A 246 -12.83 9.72 2.31
CA MET A 246 -13.84 9.95 3.35
C MET A 246 -15.07 10.75 2.88
N ASP A 247 -14.92 11.76 2.02
CA ASP A 247 -16.08 12.51 1.52
C ASP A 247 -17.00 11.61 0.69
N THR A 248 -16.44 10.77 -0.18
CA THR A 248 -17.19 9.75 -0.94
C THR A 248 -17.88 8.76 0.00
N LEU A 249 -17.18 8.28 1.04
CA LEU A 249 -17.74 7.37 2.03
C LEU A 249 -18.90 8.01 2.81
N VAL A 250 -18.77 9.27 3.23
CA VAL A 250 -19.84 10.00 3.93
C VAL A 250 -21.03 10.20 3.01
N ALA A 251 -20.80 10.57 1.74
CA ALA A 251 -21.87 10.71 0.75
C ALA A 251 -22.61 9.37 0.56
N LEU A 252 -21.89 8.29 0.23
CA LEU A 252 -22.47 6.94 0.05
C LEU A 252 -23.21 6.41 1.29
N SER A 253 -22.79 6.84 2.49
CA SER A 253 -23.46 6.50 3.75
C SER A 253 -24.78 7.23 3.97
N GLY A 254 -25.16 8.17 3.10
CA GLY A 254 -26.37 9.00 3.22
C GLY A 254 -26.12 10.38 3.84
N GLY A 255 -24.90 10.90 3.72
CA GLY A 255 -24.51 12.23 4.17
C GLY A 255 -24.12 12.33 5.67
N PRO A 256 -23.72 13.52 6.14
CA PRO A 256 -23.08 13.69 7.45
C PRO A 256 -23.91 13.21 8.65
N SER A 257 -25.21 13.51 8.69
CA SER A 257 -26.08 13.13 9.82
C SER A 257 -26.26 11.61 9.90
N THR A 258 -26.47 10.96 8.76
CA THR A 258 -26.56 9.50 8.67
C THR A 258 -25.24 8.86 9.05
N PHE A 259 -24.12 9.41 8.60
CA PHE A 259 -22.78 8.93 8.95
C PHE A 259 -22.53 8.96 10.48
N VAL A 260 -22.88 10.06 11.16
CA VAL A 260 -22.84 10.14 12.63
C VAL A 260 -23.70 9.05 13.29
N SER A 261 -24.91 8.81 12.75
CA SER A 261 -25.82 7.79 13.27
C SER A 261 -25.28 6.37 13.09
N ARG A 262 -24.62 6.10 11.96
CA ARG A 262 -23.93 4.82 11.70
C ARG A 262 -22.76 4.63 12.66
N LEU A 263 -21.92 5.65 12.84
CA LEU A 263 -20.82 5.59 13.82
C LEU A 263 -21.35 5.36 15.24
N ASN A 264 -22.41 6.05 15.67
CA ASN A 264 -23.03 5.81 16.99
C ASN A 264 -23.50 4.36 17.13
N THR A 265 -23.99 3.76 16.04
CA THR A 265 -24.41 2.36 16.02
C THR A 265 -23.23 1.42 16.26
N MET A 266 -22.03 1.70 15.71
CA MET A 266 -20.85 0.86 15.90
C MET A 266 -20.55 0.57 17.38
N PHE A 267 -20.76 1.57 18.25
CA PHE A 267 -20.44 1.53 19.67
C PHE A 267 -21.63 1.12 20.56
N LYS A 268 -22.79 0.82 19.99
CA LYS A 268 -23.98 0.45 20.77
C LYS A 268 -23.84 -1.00 21.30
N PRO A 269 -23.99 -1.24 22.61
CA PRO A 269 -23.95 -2.59 23.18
C PRO A 269 -25.08 -3.50 22.66
N GLY A 270 -24.80 -4.81 22.60
CA GLY A 270 -25.82 -5.85 22.42
C GLY A 270 -26.34 -6.05 21.00
N ILE A 271 -25.73 -5.41 19.99
CA ILE A 271 -26.24 -5.46 18.60
C ILE A 271 -25.44 -6.40 17.70
N ASN A 272 -24.20 -6.73 18.06
CA ASN A 272 -23.36 -7.64 17.28
C ASN A 272 -23.76 -9.09 17.60
N THR A 273 -24.18 -9.82 16.58
CA THR A 273 -24.66 -11.21 16.68
C THR A 273 -23.61 -12.24 16.25
N SER A 274 -22.42 -11.80 15.82
CA SER A 274 -21.35 -12.70 15.34
C SER A 274 -20.60 -13.43 16.46
N GLY A 275 -20.72 -12.97 17.71
CA GLY A 275 -19.97 -13.48 18.87
C GLY A 275 -18.52 -12.99 18.96
N ARG A 276 -17.97 -12.36 17.91
CA ARG A 276 -16.55 -11.89 17.86
C ARG A 276 -16.24 -10.79 18.88
N SER A 277 -17.24 -10.04 19.31
CA SER A 277 -17.11 -8.96 20.31
C SER A 277 -17.84 -9.28 21.61
N SER A 278 -18.03 -10.57 21.92
CA SER A 278 -18.69 -11.01 23.17
C SER A 278 -17.99 -10.48 24.44
N GLY A 279 -16.66 -10.34 24.40
CA GLY A 279 -15.87 -9.69 25.47
C GLY A 279 -16.02 -8.16 25.55
N PHE A 280 -16.67 -7.52 24.57
CA PHE A 280 -16.75 -6.06 24.42
C PHE A 280 -18.21 -5.59 24.31
N ASN A 281 -19.06 -6.14 25.19
CA ASN A 281 -20.50 -5.85 25.27
C ASN A 281 -21.27 -6.09 23.96
N ASN A 282 -20.79 -6.97 23.08
CA ASN A 282 -21.40 -7.25 21.77
C ASN A 282 -21.62 -5.96 20.95
N THR A 283 -20.66 -5.04 20.98
CA THR A 283 -20.60 -3.88 20.07
C THR A 283 -20.13 -4.32 18.68
N ILE A 284 -20.39 -3.54 17.63
CA ILE A 284 -19.85 -3.86 16.29
C ILE A 284 -18.38 -3.46 16.23
N PHE A 285 -18.03 -2.30 16.77
CA PHE A 285 -16.65 -1.89 16.98
C PHE A 285 -15.94 -2.94 17.84
N ASN A 286 -14.76 -3.37 17.41
CA ASN A 286 -13.94 -4.32 18.16
C ASN A 286 -12.66 -3.62 18.65
N PRO A 287 -12.49 -3.37 19.97
CA PRO A 287 -11.30 -2.73 20.50
C PRO A 287 -10.02 -3.58 20.37
N GLY A 288 -10.16 -4.88 20.15
CA GLY A 288 -9.05 -5.82 20.00
C GLY A 288 -8.80 -6.24 18.55
N ASN A 289 -9.19 -5.42 17.57
CA ASN A 289 -8.96 -5.70 16.16
C ASN A 289 -8.75 -4.43 15.33
N GLU A 290 -7.83 -4.52 14.38
CA GLU A 290 -7.18 -3.43 13.67
C GLU A 290 -8.05 -2.65 12.69
N PRO A 291 -8.97 -3.28 11.92
CA PRO A 291 -9.89 -2.56 11.05
C PRO A 291 -10.77 -1.55 11.79
N SER A 292 -10.92 -1.70 13.10
CA SER A 292 -11.71 -0.79 13.94
C SER A 292 -10.92 0.44 14.43
N PHE A 293 -9.58 0.44 14.39
CA PHE A 293 -8.74 1.43 15.09
C PHE A 293 -9.07 2.90 14.77
N THR A 294 -9.34 3.21 13.49
CA THR A 294 -9.63 4.59 13.06
C THR A 294 -11.08 5.01 13.32
N THR A 295 -12.01 4.07 13.50
CA THR A 295 -13.47 4.32 13.57
C THR A 295 -13.86 5.43 14.56
N PRO A 296 -13.32 5.50 15.80
CA PRO A 296 -13.67 6.56 16.74
C PRO A 296 -13.30 7.96 16.23
N TYR A 297 -12.28 8.09 15.39
CA TYR A 297 -11.78 9.38 14.92
C TYR A 297 -12.53 9.90 13.69
N LEU A 298 -13.38 9.07 13.07
CA LEU A 298 -14.12 9.45 11.86
C LEU A 298 -15.19 10.53 12.08
N TYR A 299 -15.63 10.77 13.33
CA TYR A 299 -16.52 11.90 13.63
C TYR A 299 -15.90 13.26 13.31
N ASN A 300 -14.56 13.37 13.28
CA ASN A 300 -13.87 14.62 12.93
C ASN A 300 -14.17 15.06 11.48
N TYR A 301 -14.47 14.13 10.56
CA TYR A 301 -14.85 14.44 9.17
C TYR A 301 -16.25 15.08 9.04
N VAL A 302 -17.08 14.92 10.07
CA VAL A 302 -18.47 15.38 10.11
C VAL A 302 -18.74 16.36 11.26
N GLY A 303 -17.69 17.04 11.74
CA GLY A 303 -17.81 18.14 12.70
C GLY A 303 -18.24 17.71 14.11
N ARG A 304 -17.98 16.45 14.48
CA ARG A 304 -18.38 15.86 15.78
C ARG A 304 -17.19 15.38 16.59
N GLN A 305 -16.17 16.23 16.69
CA GLN A 305 -14.94 15.93 17.44
C GLN A 305 -15.19 15.58 18.91
N ASP A 306 -16.26 16.13 19.50
CA ASP A 306 -16.73 15.76 20.83
C ASP A 306 -17.04 14.25 20.97
N LEU A 307 -17.60 13.64 19.91
CA LEU A 307 -17.87 12.20 19.88
C LEU A 307 -16.60 11.40 19.67
N SER A 308 -15.66 11.88 18.85
CA SER A 308 -14.35 11.22 18.72
C SER A 308 -13.62 11.15 20.05
N VAL A 309 -13.57 12.26 20.78
CA VAL A 309 -12.99 12.31 22.13
C VAL A 309 -13.72 11.36 23.09
N ARG A 310 -15.06 11.40 23.11
CA ARG A 310 -15.86 10.55 23.99
C ARG A 310 -15.61 9.07 23.73
N GLN A 311 -15.71 8.64 22.47
CA GLN A 311 -15.62 7.23 22.12
C GLN A 311 -14.20 6.71 22.32
N SER A 312 -13.20 7.39 21.77
CA SER A 312 -11.80 6.98 21.90
C SER A 312 -11.38 6.86 23.37
N ARG A 313 -11.70 7.86 24.21
CA ARG A 313 -11.38 7.81 25.66
C ARG A 313 -12.13 6.69 26.37
N ASN A 314 -13.43 6.52 26.10
CA ASN A 314 -14.24 5.47 26.70
C ASN A 314 -13.69 4.07 26.39
N ILE A 315 -13.31 3.82 25.13
CA ILE A 315 -12.73 2.56 24.68
C ILE A 315 -11.41 2.29 25.42
N ALA A 316 -10.49 3.26 25.39
CA ALA A 316 -9.19 3.13 26.05
C ALA A 316 -9.34 2.86 27.56
N LYS A 317 -10.20 3.61 28.26
CA LYS A 317 -10.42 3.44 29.70
C LYS A 317 -11.19 2.17 30.06
N SER A 318 -11.98 1.61 29.15
CA SER A 318 -12.79 0.40 29.42
C SER A 318 -12.01 -0.89 29.19
N TYR A 319 -11.11 -0.90 28.20
CA TYR A 319 -10.52 -2.14 27.70
C TYR A 319 -9.01 -2.23 27.83
N TYR A 320 -8.35 -1.18 28.32
CA TYR A 320 -6.92 -1.18 28.60
C TYR A 320 -6.65 -1.02 30.10
N SER A 321 -5.71 -1.78 30.65
CA SER A 321 -5.23 -1.65 32.02
C SER A 321 -3.78 -2.11 32.17
N ALA A 322 -3.10 -1.68 33.24
CA ALA A 322 -1.73 -2.11 33.56
C ALA A 322 -1.72 -3.47 34.30
N THR A 323 -2.41 -4.47 33.76
CA THR A 323 -2.49 -5.84 34.31
C THR A 323 -2.12 -6.87 33.24
N PRO A 324 -1.77 -8.13 33.60
CA PRO A 324 -1.41 -9.14 32.61
C PRO A 324 -2.45 -9.42 31.51
N GLY A 325 -3.74 -9.17 31.78
CA GLY A 325 -4.83 -9.28 30.79
C GLY A 325 -5.37 -7.93 30.34
N GLY A 326 -4.57 -6.88 30.46
CA GLY A 326 -5.01 -5.50 30.29
C GLY A 326 -4.97 -4.96 28.87
N ILE A 327 -4.89 -5.81 27.85
CA ILE A 327 -5.05 -5.44 26.44
C ILE A 327 -6.28 -6.16 25.86
N PRO A 328 -7.06 -5.51 24.98
CA PRO A 328 -8.33 -6.06 24.51
C PRO A 328 -8.19 -7.25 23.57
N GLY A 329 -7.03 -7.47 22.96
CA GLY A 329 -6.80 -8.54 22.00
C GLY A 329 -5.35 -8.99 22.05
N ASN A 330 -4.89 -9.56 20.94
CA ASN A 330 -3.46 -9.75 20.76
C ASN A 330 -2.75 -8.39 20.78
N SER A 331 -1.50 -8.36 21.21
CA SER A 331 -0.68 -7.12 21.14
C SER A 331 -0.37 -6.75 19.68
N ASP A 332 -0.36 -7.75 18.78
CA ASP A 332 -0.05 -7.61 17.35
C ASP A 332 1.22 -6.78 17.10
N ALA A 333 2.29 -7.24 17.75
CA ALA A 333 3.62 -6.62 17.77
C ALA A 333 3.66 -5.17 18.31
N GLY A 334 2.64 -4.74 19.06
CA GLY A 334 2.55 -3.41 19.66
C GLY A 334 1.50 -2.50 19.05
N ALA A 335 0.64 -3.01 18.16
CA ALA A 335 -0.40 -2.23 17.48
C ALA A 335 -1.45 -1.67 18.47
N MET A 336 -1.95 -2.51 19.39
CA MET A 336 -2.91 -2.09 20.42
C MET A 336 -2.32 -1.03 21.36
N GLU A 337 -1.08 -1.21 21.77
CA GLU A 337 -0.37 -0.29 22.66
C GLU A 337 -0.09 1.05 21.96
N SER A 338 0.26 1.02 20.67
CA SER A 338 0.44 2.24 19.88
C SER A 338 -0.87 3.02 19.77
N TRP A 339 -1.98 2.31 19.54
CA TRP A 339 -3.31 2.92 19.54
C TRP A 339 -3.65 3.61 20.87
N LEU A 340 -3.33 2.96 22.00
CA LEU A 340 -3.50 3.54 23.33
C LEU A 340 -2.65 4.81 23.52
N ILE A 341 -1.40 4.80 23.07
CA ILE A 341 -0.52 5.97 23.19
C ILE A 341 -1.05 7.15 22.38
N TRP A 342 -1.51 6.92 21.15
CA TRP A 342 -2.19 7.95 20.36
C TRP A 342 -3.39 8.56 21.11
N ASN A 343 -4.20 7.70 21.73
CA ASN A 343 -5.33 8.13 22.56
C ASN A 343 -4.89 9.04 23.73
N MET A 344 -3.82 8.66 24.43
CA MET A 344 -3.26 9.41 25.56
C MET A 344 -2.66 10.75 25.13
N LEU A 345 -2.01 10.80 23.97
CA LEU A 345 -1.47 12.02 23.37
C LEU A 345 -2.58 12.97 22.89
N GLY A 346 -3.78 12.44 22.61
CA GLY A 346 -4.88 13.21 22.06
C GLY A 346 -4.73 13.50 20.57
N LEU A 347 -4.05 12.62 19.83
CA LEU A 347 -3.83 12.69 18.39
C LEU A 347 -4.03 11.32 17.76
N TYR A 348 -4.35 11.26 16.47
CA TYR A 348 -4.39 9.98 15.74
C TYR A 348 -3.95 10.17 14.28
N PRO A 349 -3.04 9.33 13.75
CA PRO A 349 -2.48 9.52 12.41
C PRO A 349 -3.42 9.03 11.30
N MET A 350 -3.55 9.80 10.23
CA MET A 350 -4.10 9.32 8.96
C MET A 350 -2.92 8.88 8.08
N VAL A 351 -2.70 7.57 7.99
CA VAL A 351 -1.54 6.98 7.30
C VAL A 351 -1.56 7.33 5.81
N ALA A 352 -0.37 7.48 5.22
CA ALA A 352 -0.15 7.95 3.84
C ALA A 352 -0.73 9.35 3.58
N GLN A 353 -1.00 10.12 4.64
CA GLN A 353 -1.39 11.53 4.58
C GLN A 353 -0.55 12.29 5.60
N THR A 354 -0.46 13.61 5.46
CA THR A 354 0.15 14.46 6.49
C THR A 354 -0.79 14.70 7.67
N THR A 355 -2.04 14.27 7.58
CA THR A 355 -3.12 14.64 8.49
C THR A 355 -3.10 13.85 9.80
N PHE A 356 -3.38 14.52 10.92
CA PHE A 356 -3.63 13.94 12.24
C PHE A 356 -4.97 14.43 12.78
N MET A 357 -5.79 13.51 13.27
CA MET A 357 -7.05 13.83 13.94
C MET A 357 -6.77 14.29 15.37
N ILE A 358 -7.42 15.38 15.78
CA ILE A 358 -7.30 15.91 17.15
C ILE A 358 -8.32 15.24 18.06
N GLY A 359 -7.82 14.53 19.08
CA GLY A 359 -8.57 13.98 20.20
C GLY A 359 -8.51 14.89 21.42
N SER A 360 -8.28 14.30 22.59
CA SER A 360 -8.01 15.06 23.83
C SER A 360 -6.83 14.44 24.57
N PRO A 361 -5.77 15.21 24.89
CA PRO A 361 -4.66 14.73 25.70
C PRO A 361 -5.10 14.36 27.11
N TRP A 362 -4.40 13.39 27.71
CA TRP A 362 -4.69 12.89 29.06
C TRP A 362 -3.90 13.60 30.16
N PHE A 363 -2.74 14.15 29.82
CA PHE A 363 -1.80 14.71 30.79
C PHE A 363 -1.83 16.24 30.78
N ALA A 364 -1.50 16.85 31.93
CA ALA A 364 -1.39 18.29 32.06
C ALA A 364 -0.28 18.88 31.19
N ASN A 365 0.85 18.18 31.12
CA ASN A 365 2.01 18.55 30.33
C ASN A 365 2.63 17.29 29.72
N THR A 366 2.80 17.28 28.40
CA THR A 366 3.50 16.24 27.66
C THR A 366 4.53 16.89 26.76
N THR A 367 5.74 16.36 26.71
CA THR A 367 6.75 16.78 25.73
C THR A 367 7.27 15.57 24.98
N ILE A 368 7.23 15.65 23.65
CA ILE A 368 7.77 14.62 22.76
C ILE A 368 9.06 15.17 22.17
N SER A 369 10.16 14.43 22.33
CA SER A 369 11.40 14.69 21.60
C SER A 369 11.26 14.12 20.19
N LEU A 370 11.44 14.96 19.18
CA LEU A 370 11.22 14.62 17.76
C LEU A 370 12.52 14.29 17.02
N GLY A 371 13.65 14.23 17.74
CA GLY A 371 14.99 14.17 17.14
C GLY A 371 15.50 15.54 16.69
N GLY A 372 16.81 15.63 16.43
CA GLY A 372 17.45 16.86 15.94
C GLY A 372 17.29 18.09 16.83
N GLY A 373 17.07 17.90 18.14
CA GLY A 373 16.82 18.98 19.12
C GLY A 373 15.40 19.58 19.07
N LYS A 374 14.52 19.08 18.20
CA LYS A 374 13.13 19.55 18.08
C LYS A 374 12.23 18.89 19.11
N THR A 375 11.20 19.61 19.54
CA THR A 375 10.21 19.11 20.51
C THR A 375 8.81 19.54 20.15
N LEU A 376 7.84 18.67 20.43
CA LEU A 376 6.43 19.04 20.53
C LEU A 376 6.04 19.11 22.01
N ALA A 377 5.64 20.28 22.48
CA ALA A 377 5.12 20.47 23.82
C ALA A 377 3.58 20.59 23.78
N MET A 378 2.88 19.82 24.61
CA MET A 378 1.44 19.87 24.72
C MET A 378 1.04 20.18 26.16
N THR A 379 0.19 21.18 26.34
CA THR A 379 -0.29 21.60 27.66
C THR A 379 -1.81 21.54 27.73
N THR A 380 -2.36 21.30 28.91
CA THR A 380 -3.80 21.38 29.15
C THR A 380 -4.12 22.28 30.34
N ILE A 381 -5.18 23.08 30.20
CA ILE A 381 -5.80 23.84 31.28
C ILE A 381 -7.14 23.19 31.59
N ASN A 382 -7.45 23.03 32.88
CA ASN A 382 -8.68 22.40 33.42
C ASN A 382 -8.87 20.92 33.05
N GLY A 383 -7.82 20.24 32.56
CA GLY A 383 -7.86 18.81 32.26
C GLY A 383 -8.06 17.95 33.53
N SER A 384 -9.00 17.01 33.46
CA SER A 384 -9.21 16.01 34.51
C SER A 384 -9.91 14.77 33.93
N GLU A 385 -10.12 13.73 34.75
CA GLU A 385 -10.89 12.56 34.34
C GLU A 385 -12.34 12.88 33.94
N SER A 386 -12.92 13.97 34.49
CA SER A 386 -14.27 14.43 34.15
C SER A 386 -14.29 15.63 33.20
N SER A 387 -13.13 16.27 32.96
CA SER A 387 -12.96 17.43 32.08
C SER A 387 -11.98 17.11 30.95
N PHE A 388 -12.49 16.44 29.91
CA PHE A 388 -11.70 15.95 28.77
C PHE A 388 -12.25 16.40 27.41
N TYR A 389 -13.31 17.21 27.35
CA TYR A 389 -13.76 17.77 26.08
C TYR A 389 -12.94 19.01 25.75
N VAL A 390 -12.39 19.07 24.54
CA VAL A 390 -11.68 20.26 24.06
C VAL A 390 -12.65 21.44 23.93
N GLN A 391 -12.28 22.57 24.52
CA GLN A 391 -13.04 23.83 24.52
C GLN A 391 -12.40 24.86 23.58
N SER A 392 -11.07 24.85 23.51
CA SER A 392 -10.30 25.62 22.55
C SER A 392 -8.89 25.03 22.45
N LEU A 393 -8.21 25.34 21.35
CA LEU A 393 -6.83 24.93 21.11
C LEU A 393 -6.06 26.12 20.55
N LYS A 394 -4.79 26.27 20.96
CA LYS A 394 -3.80 27.05 20.24
C LYS A 394 -2.72 26.12 19.70
N VAL A 395 -2.33 26.32 18.45
CA VAL A 395 -1.18 25.65 17.83
C VAL A 395 -0.13 26.71 17.56
N ASN A 396 1.06 26.54 18.12
CA ASN A 396 2.17 27.51 18.02
C ASN A 396 1.72 28.94 18.41
N GLY A 397 0.96 29.05 19.51
CA GLY A 397 0.41 30.31 20.02
C GLY A 397 -0.78 30.89 19.24
N LYS A 398 -1.15 30.33 18.09
CA LYS A 398 -2.25 30.83 17.26
C LYS A 398 -3.55 30.08 17.56
N PRO A 399 -4.72 30.76 17.64
CA PRO A 399 -6.01 30.10 17.76
C PRO A 399 -6.21 29.05 16.65
N TRP A 400 -6.68 27.87 17.03
CA TRP A 400 -6.94 26.75 16.13
C TRP A 400 -8.38 26.29 16.28
N ASN A 401 -9.08 26.17 15.16
CA ASN A 401 -10.50 25.77 15.11
C ASN A 401 -10.74 24.58 14.18
N GLN A 402 -9.71 23.84 13.77
CA GLN A 402 -9.86 22.63 12.96
C GLN A 402 -9.76 21.40 13.88
N ALA A 403 -10.58 20.37 13.64
CA ALA A 403 -10.53 19.09 14.39
C ALA A 403 -9.35 18.19 13.98
N TRP A 404 -8.40 18.74 13.25
CA TRP A 404 -7.26 18.05 12.67
C TRP A 404 -6.13 19.06 12.47
N LEU A 405 -4.95 18.55 12.16
CA LEU A 405 -3.76 19.31 11.79
C LEU A 405 -2.88 18.47 10.86
N THR A 406 -1.80 19.04 10.36
CA THR A 406 -0.83 18.36 9.50
C THR A 406 0.51 18.13 10.19
N TRP A 407 1.31 17.24 9.60
CA TRP A 407 2.69 16.98 9.96
C TRP A 407 3.51 18.29 10.10
N ASN A 408 3.33 19.21 9.16
CA ASN A 408 4.08 20.46 9.11
C ASN A 408 3.70 21.42 10.24
N ASP A 409 2.49 21.29 10.79
CA ASP A 409 2.02 22.17 11.87
C ASP A 409 2.75 21.92 13.19
N ILE A 410 3.14 20.67 13.48
CA ILE A 410 3.62 20.28 14.82
C ILE A 410 4.85 19.36 14.87
N PHE A 411 5.13 18.60 13.79
CA PHE A 411 6.20 17.59 13.81
C PHE A 411 7.43 18.01 13.00
N GLU A 412 7.24 18.57 11.81
CA GLU A 412 8.37 18.92 10.93
C GLU A 412 9.41 19.82 11.63
N ASN A 413 8.96 20.82 12.39
CA ASN A 413 9.81 21.79 13.07
C ASN A 413 9.67 21.77 14.60
N GLY A 414 8.90 20.84 15.16
CA GLY A 414 8.39 20.93 16.52
C GLY A 414 7.37 22.05 16.69
N GLY A 415 6.85 22.21 17.91
CA GLY A 415 5.83 23.21 18.16
C GLY A 415 5.16 23.10 19.53
N THR A 416 4.07 23.85 19.70
CA THR A 416 3.21 23.78 20.89
C THR A 416 1.76 23.51 20.54
N MET A 417 1.08 22.75 21.40
CA MET A 417 -0.38 22.58 21.38
C MET A 417 -0.94 22.85 22.78
N ASP A 418 -1.63 23.98 22.93
CA ASP A 418 -2.15 24.43 24.22
C ASP A 418 -3.67 24.27 24.25
N PHE A 419 -4.14 23.27 24.99
CA PHE A 419 -5.54 22.89 25.08
C PHE A 419 -6.21 23.53 26.29
N VAL A 420 -7.45 23.98 26.10
CA VAL A 420 -8.39 24.23 27.22
C VAL A 420 -9.42 23.11 27.21
N LEU A 421 -9.55 22.40 28.32
CA LEU A 421 -10.48 21.28 28.47
C LEU A 421 -11.65 21.65 29.38
N GLY A 422 -12.75 20.91 29.25
CA GLY A 422 -13.98 21.12 30.01
C GLY A 422 -14.80 19.84 30.15
N SER A 423 -15.76 19.86 31.07
CA SER A 423 -16.60 18.71 31.42
C SER A 423 -17.79 18.48 30.50
N LYS A 424 -18.07 19.43 29.60
CA LYS A 424 -19.15 19.36 28.62
C LYS A 424 -18.61 19.55 27.21
N PRO A 425 -19.21 18.90 26.19
CA PRO A 425 -18.88 19.16 24.79
C PRO A 425 -18.97 20.65 24.44
N ALA A 426 -18.04 21.12 23.61
CA ALA A 426 -18.08 22.45 23.02
C ALA A 426 -17.91 22.36 21.50
N ASN A 427 -18.55 23.28 20.78
CA ASN A 427 -18.40 23.40 19.34
C ASN A 427 -17.21 24.29 18.98
N TRP A 428 -15.99 23.87 19.35
CA TRP A 428 -14.76 24.63 19.15
C TRP A 428 -14.17 24.46 17.74
N ALA A 429 -14.37 23.27 17.14
CA ALA A 429 -13.83 22.90 15.85
C ALA A 429 -14.76 23.35 14.70
N THR A 430 -14.83 24.66 14.47
CA THR A 430 -15.71 25.29 13.46
C THR A 430 -15.04 25.52 12.10
N GLY A 431 -13.77 25.19 11.98
CA GLY A 431 -12.99 25.29 10.75
C GLY A 431 -13.32 24.20 9.73
N PRO A 432 -12.63 24.20 8.58
CA PRO A 432 -12.82 23.19 7.54
C PRO A 432 -12.63 21.76 8.05
N ALA A 433 -13.38 20.83 7.46
CA ALA A 433 -13.20 19.41 7.68
C ALA A 433 -11.81 18.94 7.17
N PRO A 434 -11.30 17.80 7.65
CA PRO A 434 -10.06 17.24 7.14
C PRO A 434 -10.15 16.97 5.63
N SER A 435 -9.00 17.02 4.97
CA SER A 435 -8.90 16.68 3.54
C SER A 435 -9.35 15.25 3.26
N SER A 436 -10.00 15.06 2.12
CA SER A 436 -10.34 13.75 1.56
C SER A 436 -9.65 13.58 0.19
N PRO A 437 -8.34 13.25 0.17
CA PRO A 437 -7.49 13.44 -1.00
C PRO A 437 -7.87 12.59 -2.22
N ALA A 438 -8.55 11.46 -2.02
CA ALA A 438 -9.03 10.62 -3.11
C ALA A 438 -10.49 10.87 -3.50
N SER A 439 -11.22 11.75 -2.79
CA SER A 439 -12.62 12.03 -3.12
C SER A 439 -12.75 13.00 -4.29
N THR A 440 -13.58 12.61 -5.26
CA THR A 440 -13.96 13.46 -6.42
C THR A 440 -15.31 14.13 -6.22
N VAL A 441 -15.98 13.87 -5.09
CA VAL A 441 -17.31 14.36 -4.77
C VAL A 441 -17.34 14.99 -3.38
N SER A 442 -18.31 15.87 -3.17
CA SER A 442 -18.63 16.39 -1.83
C SER A 442 -19.31 15.30 -0.98
N LYS A 443 -19.11 15.36 0.35
CA LYS A 443 -19.81 14.54 1.34
C LYS A 443 -21.34 14.68 1.37
N THR A 444 -21.89 15.64 0.65
CA THR A 444 -23.34 15.84 0.48
C THR A 444 -23.83 15.47 -0.93
N ALA A 445 -22.96 14.88 -1.77
CA ALA A 445 -23.37 14.41 -3.09
C ALA A 445 -24.45 13.32 -2.97
N ASP A 446 -25.33 13.26 -3.97
CA ASP A 446 -26.30 12.17 -4.08
C ASP A 446 -25.55 10.83 -4.26
N PRO A 447 -25.75 9.83 -3.38
CA PRO A 447 -25.13 8.52 -3.52
C PRO A 447 -25.30 7.91 -4.92
N ASN A 448 -26.44 8.12 -5.57
CA ASN A 448 -26.71 7.56 -6.89
C ASN A 448 -25.87 8.19 -8.00
N SER A 449 -25.35 9.40 -7.79
CA SER A 449 -24.43 10.06 -8.73
C SER A 449 -23.01 9.48 -8.69
N ILE A 450 -22.64 8.84 -7.57
CA ILE A 450 -21.33 8.21 -7.35
C ILE A 450 -21.32 6.80 -7.93
N LEU A 451 -22.42 6.08 -7.75
CA LEU A 451 -22.55 4.69 -8.15
C LEU A 451 -22.76 4.58 -9.66
N THR A 452 -21.66 4.62 -10.41
CA THR A 452 -21.68 4.25 -11.83
C THR A 452 -21.75 2.73 -11.97
N PRO A 453 -22.63 2.17 -12.82
CA PRO A 453 -22.64 0.73 -13.07
C PRO A 453 -21.27 0.28 -13.58
N VAL A 454 -20.58 -0.56 -12.81
CA VAL A 454 -19.41 -1.28 -13.34
C VAL A 454 -19.95 -2.20 -14.44
N PRO A 455 -19.47 -2.11 -15.69
CA PRO A 455 -19.92 -2.99 -16.75
C PRO A 455 -19.84 -4.43 -16.27
N THR A 456 -20.98 -5.13 -16.24
CA THR A 456 -20.96 -6.58 -16.10
C THR A 456 -20.15 -7.12 -17.27
N ALA A 457 -19.25 -8.07 -17.00
CA ALA A 457 -18.53 -8.72 -18.08
C ALA A 457 -19.56 -9.20 -19.10
N PRO A 458 -19.42 -8.88 -20.41
CA PRO A 458 -20.37 -9.34 -21.39
C PRO A 458 -20.50 -10.85 -21.25
N SER A 459 -21.74 -11.33 -21.19
CA SER A 459 -22.06 -12.77 -21.21
C SER A 459 -21.15 -13.45 -22.23
N PRO A 460 -20.51 -14.61 -21.92
CA PRO A 460 -19.60 -15.25 -22.84
C PRO A 460 -20.29 -15.35 -24.19
N LYS A 461 -19.79 -14.58 -25.16
CA LYS A 461 -20.42 -14.47 -26.48
C LYS A 461 -20.59 -15.88 -27.00
N SER A 462 -21.77 -16.18 -27.55
CA SER A 462 -22.16 -17.52 -27.99
C SER A 462 -21.03 -18.20 -28.78
N PRO A 463 -20.93 -19.55 -28.78
CA PRO A 463 -19.89 -20.28 -29.49
C PRO A 463 -19.74 -19.91 -30.98
N HIS A 464 -20.75 -19.27 -31.57
CA HIS A 464 -20.70 -18.68 -32.90
C HIS A 464 -19.67 -17.55 -33.05
N SER A 465 -19.49 -16.71 -32.03
CA SER A 465 -18.53 -15.59 -32.09
C SER A 465 -17.06 -16.03 -32.02
N ILE A 466 -16.77 -17.13 -31.32
CA ILE A 466 -15.43 -17.71 -31.21
C ILE A 466 -15.03 -18.34 -32.55
N ALA A 467 -15.98 -18.98 -33.24
CA ALA A 467 -15.76 -19.56 -34.56
C ALA A 467 -15.46 -18.47 -35.62
N VAL A 468 -16.15 -17.33 -35.57
CA VAL A 468 -15.90 -16.18 -36.47
C VAL A 468 -14.53 -15.57 -36.19
N ARG A 469 -14.19 -15.32 -34.92
CA ARG A 469 -12.89 -14.74 -34.54
C ARG A 469 -11.71 -15.68 -34.85
N LYS A 470 -11.89 -16.99 -34.71
CA LYS A 470 -10.88 -17.98 -35.16
C LYS A 470 -10.67 -17.92 -36.68
N ARG A 471 -11.73 -17.73 -37.48
CA ARG A 471 -11.61 -17.60 -38.94
C ARG A 471 -10.90 -16.31 -39.35
N GLU A 472 -11.12 -15.21 -38.64
CA GLU A 472 -10.41 -13.95 -38.89
C GLU A 472 -8.92 -14.05 -38.55
N ILE A 473 -8.57 -14.62 -37.39
CA ILE A 473 -7.16 -14.84 -37.00
C ILE A 473 -6.47 -15.79 -37.98
N LEU A 474 -7.13 -16.88 -38.40
CA LEU A 474 -6.57 -17.79 -39.41
C LEU A 474 -6.35 -17.11 -40.75
N ARG A 475 -7.23 -16.17 -41.13
CA ARG A 475 -7.06 -15.35 -42.34
C ARG A 475 -5.86 -14.42 -42.22
N GLU A 476 -5.70 -13.70 -41.11
CA GLU A 476 -4.57 -12.80 -40.90
C GLU A 476 -3.24 -13.55 -40.88
N VAL A 477 -3.18 -14.70 -40.19
CA VAL A 477 -1.99 -15.58 -40.20
C VAL A 477 -1.68 -16.06 -41.61
N ALA A 478 -2.69 -16.44 -42.40
CA ALA A 478 -2.49 -16.83 -43.80
C ALA A 478 -1.94 -15.66 -44.66
N PHE A 479 -2.41 -14.42 -44.44
CA PHE A 479 -1.87 -13.24 -45.12
C PHE A 479 -0.42 -12.96 -44.76
N VAL A 480 -0.05 -13.08 -43.47
CA VAL A 480 1.34 -12.91 -43.02
C VAL A 480 2.24 -13.98 -43.63
N ILE A 481 1.82 -15.25 -43.62
CA ILE A 481 2.56 -16.35 -44.24
C ILE A 481 2.75 -16.08 -45.74
N MET A 482 1.69 -15.66 -46.45
CA MET A 482 1.76 -15.36 -47.88
C MET A 482 2.71 -14.19 -48.17
N ALA A 483 2.70 -13.13 -47.35
CA ALA A 483 3.62 -12.01 -47.46
C ALA A 483 5.08 -12.45 -47.25
N VAL A 484 5.35 -13.30 -46.27
CA VAL A 484 6.69 -13.87 -46.03
C VAL A 484 7.16 -14.71 -47.22
N PHE A 485 6.28 -15.52 -47.81
CA PHE A 485 6.61 -16.29 -49.01
C PHE A 485 6.90 -15.41 -50.23
N ILE A 486 6.14 -14.32 -50.43
CA ILE A 486 6.38 -13.38 -51.54
C ILE A 486 7.72 -12.68 -51.38
N VAL A 487 8.07 -12.25 -50.16
CA VAL A 487 9.37 -11.63 -49.86
C VAL A 487 10.50 -12.64 -50.06
N ALA A 488 10.37 -13.86 -49.56
CA ALA A 488 11.36 -14.91 -49.73
C ALA A 488 11.58 -15.28 -51.21
N ALA A 489 10.50 -15.41 -51.99
CA ALA A 489 10.55 -15.67 -53.43
C ALA A 489 11.20 -14.51 -54.20
N SER A 490 10.90 -13.26 -53.82
CA SER A 490 11.52 -12.06 -54.39
C SER A 490 13.02 -12.01 -54.10
N CYS A 491 13.43 -12.29 -52.86
CA CYS A 491 14.84 -12.39 -52.47
C CYS A 491 15.55 -13.51 -53.24
N ALA A 492 14.93 -14.69 -53.37
CA ALA A 492 15.49 -15.82 -54.13
C ALA A 492 15.64 -15.51 -55.62
N ALA A 493 14.65 -14.86 -56.25
CA ALA A 493 14.70 -14.42 -57.64
C ALA A 493 15.82 -13.38 -57.85
N THR A 494 15.96 -12.43 -56.93
CA THR A 494 17.01 -11.41 -56.97
C THR A 494 18.40 -12.02 -56.81
N TRP A 495 18.54 -13.02 -55.94
CA TRP A 495 19.77 -13.78 -55.77
C TRP A 495 20.12 -14.59 -57.02
N PHE A 496 19.16 -15.30 -57.62
CA PHE A 496 19.36 -16.04 -58.86
C PHE A 496 19.73 -15.11 -60.04
N TRP A 497 19.10 -13.94 -60.14
CA TRP A 497 19.43 -12.94 -61.15
C TRP A 497 20.85 -12.40 -60.97
N ARG A 498 21.26 -12.07 -59.74
CA ARG A 498 22.65 -11.66 -59.43
C ARG A 498 23.66 -12.78 -59.75
N LYS A 499 23.36 -14.02 -59.39
CA LYS A 499 24.23 -15.18 -59.67
C LYS A 499 24.38 -15.41 -61.18
N ARG A 500 23.30 -15.31 -61.94
CA ARG A 500 23.29 -15.46 -63.41
C ARG A 500 24.06 -14.34 -64.13
N ASN A 501 24.03 -13.12 -63.60
CA ASN A 501 24.76 -11.98 -64.19
C ASN A 501 26.21 -11.86 -63.68
N SER A 502 26.62 -12.62 -62.67
CA SER A 502 28.01 -12.65 -62.17
C SER A 502 28.98 -13.52 -62.98
N THR A 503 28.54 -14.12 -64.08
CA THR A 503 29.36 -14.99 -64.96
C THR A 503 29.78 -14.33 -66.28
N VAL A 504 29.66 -13.01 -66.42
CA VAL A 504 30.14 -12.28 -67.61
C VAL A 504 31.09 -11.14 -67.17
N ASN A 505 32.33 -11.51 -66.86
CA ASN A 505 33.52 -10.71 -67.20
C ASN A 505 34.79 -11.50 -66.84
N THR A 506 35.24 -12.30 -67.79
CA THR A 506 36.66 -12.64 -67.98
C THR A 506 36.91 -12.77 -69.48
N ASP A 507 38.10 -12.35 -69.90
CA ASP A 507 38.71 -12.41 -71.24
C ASP A 507 38.39 -11.32 -72.27
N THR A 508 39.25 -10.30 -72.28
CA THR A 508 39.89 -9.85 -73.52
C THR A 508 41.41 -10.03 -73.44
N LYS A 509 41.93 -10.70 -74.46
CA LYS A 509 43.28 -11.24 -74.66
C LYS A 509 44.36 -10.21 -75.05
N ASP A 510 45.59 -10.55 -74.65
CA ASP A 510 46.87 -10.53 -75.39
C ASP A 510 47.21 -9.37 -76.32
N GLN A 511 48.32 -8.67 -76.01
CA GLN A 511 49.38 -8.41 -77.00
C GLN A 511 50.78 -8.29 -76.35
N GLU A 512 51.60 -9.29 -76.71
CA GLU A 512 53.02 -9.28 -77.10
C GLU A 512 54.18 -8.79 -76.20
N LYS A 513 55.24 -9.61 -76.32
CA LYS A 513 56.55 -9.62 -75.64
C LYS A 513 57.53 -8.60 -76.23
N GLY A 514 58.44 -8.11 -75.38
CA GLY A 514 59.68 -7.40 -75.76
C GLY A 514 60.71 -7.48 -74.61
N ALA A 515 62.00 -7.57 -74.93
CA ALA A 515 63.04 -8.20 -74.10
C ALA A 515 64.00 -7.24 -73.34
N LYS A 516 64.76 -7.85 -72.40
CA LYS A 516 66.18 -7.63 -71.97
C LYS A 516 66.56 -6.66 -70.81
N SER A 517 67.65 -7.11 -70.11
CA SER A 517 68.56 -6.48 -69.11
C SER A 517 68.25 -6.81 -67.63
N ALA A 518 69.02 -7.62 -66.87
CA ALA A 518 70.41 -7.45 -66.32
C ALA A 518 70.48 -6.26 -65.33
N ASP A 519 71.04 -6.26 -64.11
CA ASP A 519 71.90 -7.15 -63.30
C ASP A 519 72.03 -6.56 -61.84
N ILE A 520 72.72 -7.25 -60.90
CA ILE A 520 73.41 -6.72 -59.66
C ILE A 520 72.52 -6.37 -58.41
N ASN A 521 72.76 -6.71 -57.12
CA ASN A 521 73.84 -7.35 -56.33
C ASN A 521 73.29 -7.85 -54.96
N THR A 522 73.74 -9.05 -54.54
CA THR A 522 74.37 -9.48 -53.25
C THR A 522 74.39 -8.51 -52.03
N ARG A 523 74.43 -8.89 -50.74
CA ARG A 523 75.06 -10.05 -50.04
C ARG A 523 74.83 -9.98 -48.50
N GLU A 524 74.84 -11.14 -47.84
CA GLU A 524 75.40 -11.52 -46.49
C GLU A 524 75.17 -10.64 -45.23
N GLY A 525 74.97 -11.16 -44.01
CA GLY A 525 74.97 -12.53 -43.50
C GLY A 525 74.88 -12.61 -41.96
N ARG A 526 74.27 -13.72 -41.48
CA ARG A 526 74.72 -14.64 -40.41
C ARG A 526 74.94 -14.16 -38.94
N PRO A 527 74.99 -15.08 -37.94
CA PRO A 527 73.90 -15.26 -36.96
C PRO A 527 74.44 -15.42 -35.51
N ASP A 528 73.78 -16.29 -34.71
CA ASP A 528 74.20 -16.87 -33.41
C ASP A 528 73.83 -16.03 -32.16
N ARG A 529 73.36 -16.57 -31.01
CA ARG A 529 73.28 -17.96 -30.52
C ARG A 529 72.51 -18.01 -29.17
N THR A 530 71.84 -19.15 -28.92
CA THR A 530 71.71 -19.93 -27.64
C THR A 530 71.26 -19.26 -26.34
N ASP A 531 70.12 -19.71 -25.82
CA ASP A 531 69.94 -20.64 -24.67
C ASP A 531 70.28 -20.05 -23.29
N HIS A 532 69.29 -19.98 -22.40
CA HIS A 532 69.23 -20.96 -21.32
C HIS A 532 67.88 -21.00 -20.58
N LYS A 533 67.58 -22.22 -20.17
CA LYS A 533 66.41 -22.74 -19.44
C LYS A 533 66.51 -22.48 -17.93
N ARG A 534 65.35 -22.71 -17.28
CA ARG A 534 65.15 -23.21 -15.89
C ARG A 534 65.36 -22.16 -14.78
N SER A 535 64.65 -22.16 -13.66
CA SER A 535 63.66 -23.09 -13.07
C SER A 535 63.28 -22.54 -11.69
N LEU A 536 61.98 -22.57 -11.38
CA LEU A 536 61.34 -22.91 -10.09
C LEU A 536 61.94 -22.40 -8.76
N GLY A 537 61.08 -21.75 -7.98
CA GLY A 537 60.54 -22.38 -6.76
C GLY A 537 60.87 -21.73 -5.42
N GLY A 538 59.85 -21.68 -4.55
CA GLY A 538 59.96 -21.46 -3.08
C GLY A 538 59.64 -20.02 -2.66
N CYS A 539 58.42 -19.64 -2.25
CA CYS A 539 57.66 -20.02 -1.05
C CYS A 539 58.16 -19.35 0.25
N ILE A 540 57.19 -18.81 1.01
CA ILE A 540 57.24 -18.25 2.38
C ILE A 540 57.80 -16.81 2.40
N LYS A 541 57.04 -15.77 2.79
CA LYS A 541 56.14 -15.62 3.94
C LYS A 541 55.07 -14.57 3.68
#